data_AF-A0A2G5UDZ3-F1
#
_entry.id   AF-A0A2G5UDZ3-F1
#
_cell.length_a   1.000
_cell.length_b   1.000
_cell.length_c   1.000
_cell.angle_alpha   90.00
_cell.angle_beta   90.00
_cell.angle_gamma   90.00
#
_symmetry.space_group_name_H-M   'P 1'
#
loop_
_entity.id
_entity.type
_entity.pdbx_description
1 polymer ?
#
loop_
_entity_poly.entity_id
_entity_poly.type
_entity_poly.pdbx_seq_one_letter_code
_entity_poly.pdbx_strand_id
1 'polypeptide(L)'
;MVFPCSCLDANTRECTPTPPTETMIEDSINHESIKMYVMSTHTFPEDVQELLDVPAGRRVPDPADDHVLTKYNQQIKLIKVAANVLPELWDKITVNRKAGIPITSAVMMFRLAMDTLSRHYLDFFRESSFKVDNRVQERKDTAKLGFFALRNLRNAVDQLNNVQSLVECEEQIKLVIRMADELHGQICETYEVTSKD
;
A
#
# COMPACT_ATOMS: atom_id res chain seq x y z
N MET A 1 72.99 -9.10 -18.78
CA MET A 1 73.78 -10.27 -19.24
C MET A 1 73.24 -11.51 -18.56
N VAL A 2 72.83 -12.49 -19.37
CA VAL A 2 72.90 -13.95 -19.15
C VAL A 2 72.05 -14.57 -18.02
N PHE A 3 71.01 -15.29 -18.48
CA PHE A 3 70.28 -16.37 -17.79
C PHE A 3 71.18 -17.57 -17.42
N PRO A 4 70.74 -18.43 -16.48
CA PRO A 4 70.37 -19.80 -16.87
C PRO A 4 69.02 -20.22 -16.21
N CYS A 5 68.00 -20.73 -16.94
CA CYS A 5 67.82 -22.10 -17.46
C CYS A 5 68.00 -23.20 -16.38
N SER A 6 67.11 -24.17 -16.15
CA SER A 6 66.07 -24.76 -17.04
C SER A 6 65.16 -25.75 -16.28
N CYS A 7 63.87 -25.75 -16.68
CA CYS A 7 62.88 -26.83 -16.92
C CYS A 7 62.71 -28.02 -15.95
N LEU A 8 61.46 -28.31 -15.51
CA LEU A 8 60.64 -29.46 -15.98
C LEU A 8 59.23 -29.49 -15.34
N ASP A 9 58.22 -29.52 -16.22
CA ASP A 9 56.89 -30.15 -16.19
C ASP A 9 56.13 -30.45 -14.88
N ALA A 10 54.86 -30.00 -14.82
CA ALA A 10 53.68 -30.88 -14.87
C ALA A 10 52.41 -30.18 -14.32
N ASN A 11 51.56 -29.73 -15.24
CA ASN A 11 50.13 -30.00 -15.28
C ASN A 11 49.40 -30.31 -13.95
N THR A 12 48.74 -29.34 -13.31
CA THR A 12 47.45 -29.60 -12.63
C THR A 12 46.59 -28.34 -12.62
N ARG A 13 45.39 -28.48 -13.18
CA ARG A 13 44.30 -27.51 -13.20
C ARG A 13 43.75 -27.31 -11.79
N GLU A 14 43.55 -26.07 -11.36
CA GLU A 14 42.42 -25.72 -10.49
C GLU A 14 41.80 -24.41 -10.97
N CYS A 15 40.62 -24.54 -11.57
CA CYS A 15 39.73 -23.44 -11.90
C CYS A 15 39.27 -22.79 -10.59
N THR A 16 39.67 -21.55 -10.35
CA THR A 16 39.01 -20.69 -9.37
C THR A 16 37.65 -20.26 -9.94
N PRO A 17 36.54 -20.48 -9.24
CA PRO A 17 35.24 -19.99 -9.68
C PRO A 17 35.15 -18.48 -9.43
N THR A 18 34.80 -17.75 -10.48
CA THR A 18 34.36 -16.36 -10.48
C THR A 18 33.20 -16.15 -9.49
N PRO A 19 33.13 -15.00 -8.80
CA PRO A 19 31.99 -14.68 -7.95
C PRO A 19 30.73 -14.49 -8.80
N PRO A 20 29.55 -14.97 -8.37
CA PRO A 20 28.33 -14.81 -9.12
C PRO A 20 27.85 -13.36 -9.06
N THR A 21 27.47 -12.89 -10.24
CA THR A 21 26.82 -11.63 -10.59
C THR A 21 25.67 -11.29 -9.65
N GLU A 22 25.61 -10.02 -9.22
CA GLU A 22 24.45 -9.37 -8.61
C GLU A 22 23.19 -9.73 -9.42
N THR A 23 22.34 -10.55 -8.82
CA THR A 23 20.99 -10.78 -9.31
C THR A 23 20.12 -9.69 -8.70
N MET A 24 19.55 -8.88 -9.59
CA MET A 24 18.47 -7.95 -9.29
C MET A 24 17.36 -8.72 -8.56
N ILE A 25 17.12 -8.35 -7.30
CA ILE A 25 15.94 -8.76 -6.57
C ILE A 25 14.81 -7.91 -7.12
N GLU A 26 14.13 -8.41 -8.15
CA GLU A 26 12.84 -7.88 -8.58
C GLU A 26 11.80 -8.18 -7.51
N ASP A 27 11.03 -7.13 -7.20
CA ASP A 27 9.96 -7.06 -6.22
C ASP A 27 8.83 -8.08 -6.49
N SER A 28 8.96 -9.29 -5.95
CA SER A 28 7.83 -10.19 -5.72
C SER A 28 7.61 -10.37 -4.22
N ILE A 29 7.18 -9.28 -3.57
CA ILE A 29 6.57 -9.38 -2.24
C ILE A 29 5.19 -10.02 -2.44
N ASN A 30 5.09 -11.31 -2.08
CA ASN A 30 3.89 -12.13 -2.15
C ASN A 30 2.71 -11.46 -1.38
N HIS A 31 1.50 -11.48 -1.95
CA HIS A 31 0.28 -10.90 -1.35
C HIS A 31 -0.03 -11.51 0.04
N GLU A 32 0.36 -12.77 0.28
CA GLU A 32 0.27 -13.42 1.59
C GLU A 32 1.21 -12.80 2.63
N SER A 33 2.43 -12.42 2.24
CA SER A 33 3.39 -11.76 3.13
C SER A 33 2.90 -10.36 3.54
N ILE A 34 2.20 -9.65 2.63
CA ILE A 34 1.56 -8.36 2.92
C ILE A 34 0.38 -8.55 3.87
N LYS A 35 -0.48 -9.56 3.64
CA LYS A 35 -1.59 -9.88 4.55
C LYS A 35 -1.12 -10.11 5.98
N MET A 36 0.01 -10.80 6.14
CA MET A 36 0.58 -11.09 7.47
C MET A 36 1.15 -9.84 8.14
N TYR A 37 1.75 -8.90 7.39
CA TYR A 37 2.31 -7.65 7.91
C TYR A 37 1.25 -6.62 8.34
N VAL A 38 0.03 -6.77 7.82
CA VAL A 38 -1.03 -5.76 7.93
C VAL A 38 -2.08 -6.10 9.00
N MET A 39 -2.01 -7.29 9.62
CA MET A 39 -2.97 -7.68 10.66
C MET A 39 -2.87 -6.76 11.88
N SER A 40 -3.84 -5.85 12.00
CA SER A 40 -3.99 -4.99 13.16
C SER A 40 -4.45 -5.83 14.35
N THR A 41 -3.76 -5.74 15.49
CA THR A 41 -4.14 -6.42 16.75
C THR A 41 -5.29 -5.71 17.49
N HIS A 42 -5.89 -4.70 16.87
CA HIS A 42 -6.98 -3.91 17.42
C HIS A 42 -8.32 -4.23 16.79
N THR A 43 -9.32 -4.43 17.64
CA THR A 43 -10.72 -4.60 17.28
C THR A 43 -11.29 -3.29 16.74
N PHE A 44 -11.99 -3.38 15.62
CA PHE A 44 -12.77 -2.26 15.09
C PHE A 44 -14.08 -2.10 15.87
N PRO A 45 -14.67 -0.89 15.89
CA PRO A 45 -16.08 -0.72 16.23
C PRO A 45 -16.96 -1.70 15.43
N GLU A 46 -18.04 -2.18 16.04
CA GLU A 46 -18.89 -3.24 15.46
C GLU A 46 -19.43 -2.89 14.07
N ASP A 47 -19.83 -1.62 13.87
CA ASP A 47 -20.32 -1.11 12.59
C ASP A 47 -19.25 -1.12 11.49
N VAL A 48 -18.00 -0.82 11.84
CA VAL A 48 -16.87 -0.88 10.91
C VAL A 48 -16.51 -2.34 10.63
N GLN A 49 -16.50 -3.19 11.65
CA GLN A 49 -16.21 -4.61 11.50
C GLN A 49 -17.22 -5.29 10.56
N GLU A 50 -18.52 -4.97 10.71
CA GLU A 50 -19.56 -5.45 9.81
C GLU A 50 -19.28 -5.06 8.35
N LEU A 51 -18.89 -3.80 8.10
CA LEU A 51 -18.57 -3.34 6.74
C LEU A 51 -17.40 -4.10 6.12
N LEU A 52 -16.42 -4.51 6.93
CA LEU A 52 -15.27 -5.28 6.47
C LEU A 52 -15.66 -6.74 6.20
N ASP A 53 -16.40 -7.38 7.11
CA ASP A 53 -16.66 -8.82 7.06
C ASP A 53 -17.72 -9.23 6.03
N VAL A 54 -18.69 -8.34 5.77
CA VAL A 54 -19.75 -8.61 4.81
C VAL A 54 -19.18 -8.81 3.40
N PRO A 55 -19.54 -9.89 2.68
CA PRO A 55 -19.13 -10.08 1.29
C PRO A 55 -19.59 -8.92 0.38
N ALA A 56 -18.73 -8.55 -0.57
CA ALA A 56 -19.07 -7.59 -1.62
C ALA A 56 -20.15 -8.17 -2.56
N GLY A 57 -20.88 -7.29 -3.24
CA GLY A 57 -21.82 -7.73 -4.28
C GLY A 57 -23.08 -8.45 -3.79
N ARG A 58 -23.43 -8.36 -2.51
CA ARG A 58 -24.64 -9.01 -1.94
C ARG A 58 -25.95 -8.37 -2.42
N ARG A 59 -25.92 -7.09 -2.78
CA ARG A 59 -27.09 -6.33 -3.25
C ARG A 59 -27.05 -6.25 -4.77
N VAL A 60 -28.18 -6.53 -5.41
CA VAL A 60 -28.35 -6.27 -6.83
C VAL A 60 -28.68 -4.77 -6.97
N PRO A 61 -27.89 -3.99 -7.71
CA PRO A 61 -28.22 -2.59 -7.97
C PRO A 61 -29.50 -2.50 -8.80
N ASP A 62 -30.27 -1.44 -8.60
CA ASP A 62 -31.40 -1.14 -9.48
C ASP A 62 -30.84 -0.84 -10.89
N PRO A 63 -31.30 -1.53 -11.96
CA PRO A 63 -30.83 -1.27 -13.32
C PRO A 63 -31.05 0.18 -13.80
N ALA A 64 -31.95 0.93 -13.16
CA ALA A 64 -32.19 2.34 -13.46
C ALA A 64 -31.33 3.31 -12.62
N ASP A 65 -30.53 2.80 -11.67
CA ASP A 65 -29.75 3.61 -10.73
C ASP A 65 -28.23 3.53 -11.01
N ASP A 66 -27.79 4.30 -11.99
CA ASP A 66 -26.36 4.49 -12.30
C ASP A 66 -25.58 5.20 -11.16
N HIS A 67 -26.28 5.72 -10.15
CA HIS A 67 -25.67 6.43 -9.03
C HIS A 67 -24.77 5.53 -8.20
N VAL A 68 -25.12 4.25 -8.06
CA VAL A 68 -24.33 3.27 -7.29
C VAL A 68 -22.97 3.07 -7.94
N LEU A 69 -22.93 2.81 -9.24
CA LEU A 69 -21.68 2.64 -9.98
C LEU A 69 -20.84 3.93 -9.98
N THR A 70 -21.50 5.08 -10.15
CA THR A 70 -20.84 6.39 -10.10
C THR A 70 -20.18 6.64 -8.75
N LYS A 71 -20.90 6.42 -7.66
CA LYS A 71 -20.37 6.55 -6.29
C LYS A 71 -19.25 5.57 -6.01
N TYR A 72 -19.42 4.31 -6.41
CA TYR A 72 -18.40 3.27 -6.25
C TYR A 72 -17.06 3.69 -6.89
N ASN A 73 -17.10 4.09 -8.16
CA ASN A 73 -15.91 4.54 -8.89
C ASN A 73 -15.33 5.84 -8.32
N GLN A 74 -16.19 6.75 -7.89
CA GLN A 74 -15.78 8.02 -7.29
C GLN A 74 -15.02 7.79 -5.97
N GLN A 75 -15.46 6.86 -5.11
CA GLN A 75 -14.76 6.60 -3.85
C GLN A 75 -13.35 6.05 -4.08
N ILE A 76 -13.14 5.18 -5.06
CA ILE A 76 -11.79 4.68 -5.39
C ILE A 76 -10.87 5.82 -5.85
N LYS A 77 -11.37 6.74 -6.68
CA LYS A 77 -10.61 7.94 -7.07
C LYS A 77 -10.27 8.81 -5.86
N LEU A 78 -11.23 9.02 -4.97
CA LEU A 78 -11.03 9.81 -3.74
C LEU A 78 -10.02 9.16 -2.79
N ILE A 79 -10.04 7.83 -2.63
CA ILE A 79 -9.04 7.07 -1.88
C ILE A 79 -7.64 7.36 -2.45
N LYS A 80 -7.46 7.23 -3.76
CA LYS A 80 -6.17 7.50 -4.41
C LYS A 80 -5.70 8.93 -4.21
N VAL A 81 -6.57 9.91 -4.43
CA VAL A 81 -6.22 11.33 -4.24
C VAL A 81 -5.83 11.60 -2.79
N ALA A 82 -6.62 11.14 -1.83
CA ALA A 82 -6.35 11.36 -0.41
C ALA A 82 -5.09 10.63 0.07
N ALA A 83 -4.80 9.42 -0.41
CA ALA A 83 -3.57 8.69 -0.09
C ALA A 83 -2.32 9.44 -0.56
N ASN A 84 -2.36 10.04 -1.75
CA ASN A 84 -1.22 10.77 -2.32
C ASN A 84 -0.89 12.10 -1.62
N VAL A 85 -1.75 12.59 -0.73
CA VAL A 85 -1.46 13.78 0.11
C VAL A 85 -0.58 13.42 1.31
N LEU A 86 -0.57 12.15 1.74
CA LEU A 86 0.14 11.72 2.95
C LEU A 86 1.66 11.99 2.90
N PRO A 87 2.40 11.70 1.80
CA PRO A 87 3.85 11.92 1.76
C PRO A 87 4.25 13.38 2.04
N GLU A 88 3.58 14.34 1.39
CA GLU A 88 3.91 15.76 1.56
C GLU A 88 3.69 16.23 3.01
N LEU A 89 2.62 15.77 3.64
CA LEU A 89 2.32 16.10 5.03
C LEU A 89 3.30 15.40 5.99
N TRP A 90 3.71 14.17 5.67
CA TRP A 90 4.72 13.46 6.44
C TRP A 90 6.09 14.13 6.35
N ASP A 91 6.50 14.57 5.16
CA ASP A 91 7.75 15.30 4.94
C ASP A 91 7.81 16.58 5.78
N LYS A 92 6.70 17.31 5.92
CA LYS A 92 6.63 18.47 6.82
C LYS A 92 6.92 18.10 8.27
N ILE A 93 6.44 16.94 8.75
CA ILE A 93 6.72 16.44 10.10
C ILE A 93 8.21 16.12 10.25
N THR A 94 8.79 15.38 9.29
CA THR A 94 10.20 14.95 9.36
C THR A 94 11.16 16.13 9.25
N VAL A 95 10.87 17.11 8.38
CA VAL A 95 11.66 18.35 8.23
C VAL A 95 11.60 19.18 9.51
N ASN A 96 10.41 19.46 10.05
CA ASN A 96 10.27 20.23 11.28
C ASN A 96 10.98 19.55 12.45
N ARG A 97 10.87 18.22 12.57
CA ARG A 97 11.57 17.45 13.59
C ARG A 97 13.09 17.59 13.48
N LYS A 98 13.64 17.44 12.27
CA LYS A 98 15.09 17.61 12.01
C LYS A 98 15.59 19.02 12.32
N ALA A 99 14.75 20.03 12.09
CA ALA A 99 15.05 21.42 12.38
C ALA A 99 14.83 21.83 13.86
N GLY A 100 14.35 20.92 14.72
CA GLY A 100 14.00 21.24 16.10
C GLY A 100 12.77 22.13 16.25
N ILE A 101 11.93 22.22 15.22
CA ILE A 101 10.71 23.02 15.18
C ILE A 101 9.55 22.19 15.75
N PRO A 102 8.62 22.79 16.53
CA PRO A 102 7.44 22.09 17.03
C PRO A 102 6.63 21.43 15.90
N ILE A 103 6.36 20.12 16.05
CA ILE A 103 5.66 19.32 15.03
C ILE A 103 4.14 19.23 15.25
N THR A 104 3.61 19.76 16.35
CA THR A 104 2.20 19.57 16.77
C THR A 104 1.19 19.94 15.68
N SER A 105 1.39 21.07 15.01
CA SER A 105 0.50 21.51 13.92
C SER A 105 0.60 20.59 12.69
N ALA A 106 1.83 20.18 12.32
CA ALA A 106 2.04 19.27 11.18
C ALA A 106 1.43 17.88 11.45
N VAL A 107 1.58 17.35 12.66
CA VAL A 107 0.95 16.09 13.09
C VAL A 107 -0.57 16.21 13.07
N MET A 108 -1.14 17.33 13.51
CA MET A 108 -2.58 17.57 13.45
C MET A 108 -3.10 17.54 12.00
N MET A 109 -2.42 18.23 11.08
CA MET A 109 -2.78 18.22 9.66
C MET A 109 -2.68 16.81 9.04
N PHE A 110 -1.64 16.06 9.39
CA PHE A 110 -1.48 14.68 8.97
C PHE A 110 -2.64 13.79 9.46
N ARG A 111 -3.05 13.94 10.72
CA ARG A 111 -4.20 13.22 11.30
C ARG A 111 -5.51 13.53 10.58
N LEU A 112 -5.76 14.79 10.25
CA LEU A 112 -6.96 15.19 9.49
C LEU A 112 -6.98 14.56 8.08
N ALA A 113 -5.82 14.44 7.43
CA ALA A 113 -5.71 13.74 6.16
C ALA A 113 -6.00 12.23 6.30
N MET A 114 -5.45 11.58 7.33
CA MET A 114 -5.75 10.18 7.63
C MET A 114 -7.25 9.95 7.91
N ASP A 115 -7.89 10.82 8.69
CA ASP A 115 -9.33 10.73 8.99
C ASP A 115 -10.19 10.92 7.73
N THR A 116 -9.75 11.75 6.80
CA THR A 116 -10.42 11.94 5.51
C THR A 116 -10.28 10.70 4.64
N LEU A 117 -9.08 10.14 4.51
CA LEU A 117 -8.85 8.89 3.79
C LEU A 117 -9.64 7.72 4.39
N SER A 118 -9.67 7.62 5.71
CA SER A 118 -10.46 6.61 6.44
C SER A 118 -11.95 6.67 6.08
N ARG A 119 -12.53 7.87 6.02
CA ARG A 119 -13.93 8.06 5.59
C ARG A 119 -14.18 7.57 4.16
N HIS A 120 -13.27 7.85 3.23
CA HIS A 120 -13.38 7.36 1.85
C HIS A 120 -13.34 5.82 1.76
N TYR A 121 -12.50 5.17 2.57
CA TYR A 121 -12.52 3.70 2.68
C TYR A 121 -13.85 3.17 3.22
N LEU A 122 -14.40 3.79 4.28
CA LEU A 122 -15.68 3.37 4.85
C LEU A 122 -16.84 3.54 3.86
N ASP A 123 -16.87 4.67 3.14
CA ASP A 123 -17.86 4.90 2.10
C ASP A 123 -17.71 3.89 0.95
N PHE A 124 -16.47 3.62 0.53
CA PHE A 124 -16.20 2.55 -0.44
C PHE A 124 -16.72 1.18 0.04
N PHE A 125 -16.50 0.81 1.30
CA PHE A 125 -16.98 -0.47 1.83
C PHE A 125 -18.52 -0.57 1.82
N ARG A 126 -19.22 0.55 2.05
CA ARG A 126 -20.68 0.61 1.92
C ARG A 126 -21.13 0.38 0.48
N GLU A 127 -20.50 1.07 -0.47
CA GLU A 127 -20.83 0.93 -1.90
C GLU A 127 -20.43 -0.44 -2.46
N SER A 128 -19.38 -1.07 -1.93
CA SER A 128 -18.96 -2.43 -2.31
C SER A 128 -20.01 -3.51 -2.00
N SER A 129 -21.03 -3.19 -1.20
CA SER A 129 -22.14 -4.12 -0.95
C SER A 129 -22.98 -4.40 -2.20
N PHE A 130 -22.89 -3.56 -3.24
CA PHE A 130 -23.60 -3.74 -4.50
C PHE A 130 -22.77 -4.49 -5.54
N LYS A 131 -23.44 -5.32 -6.35
CA LYS A 131 -22.80 -6.11 -7.40
C LYS A 131 -22.60 -5.24 -8.65
N VAL A 132 -21.57 -4.42 -8.63
CA VAL A 132 -21.20 -3.54 -9.76
C VAL A 132 -20.52 -4.31 -10.90
N ASP A 133 -19.78 -5.38 -10.58
CA ASP A 133 -19.17 -6.31 -11.52
C ASP A 133 -18.69 -7.59 -10.79
N ASN A 134 -17.94 -8.46 -11.47
CA ASN A 134 -17.40 -9.70 -10.91
C ASN A 134 -16.10 -9.53 -10.11
N ARG A 135 -15.45 -8.36 -10.16
CA ARG A 135 -14.18 -8.04 -9.46
C ARG A 135 -14.40 -7.22 -8.18
N VAL A 136 -15.64 -6.90 -7.82
CA VAL A 136 -15.96 -6.09 -6.63
C VAL A 136 -15.38 -6.66 -5.32
N GLN A 137 -15.34 -7.99 -5.17
CA GLN A 137 -14.76 -8.63 -3.97
C GLN A 137 -13.24 -8.50 -3.94
N GLU A 138 -12.58 -8.69 -5.09
CA GLU A 138 -11.12 -8.49 -5.23
C GLU A 138 -10.73 -7.05 -4.83
N ARG A 139 -11.44 -6.06 -5.37
CA ARG A 139 -11.25 -4.64 -5.01
C ARG A 139 -11.50 -4.37 -3.54
N LYS A 140 -12.53 -5.00 -2.95
CA LYS A 140 -12.80 -4.89 -1.52
C LYS A 140 -11.63 -5.42 -0.68
N ASP A 141 -11.04 -6.54 -1.06
CA ASP A 141 -9.94 -7.14 -0.33
C ASP A 141 -8.66 -6.31 -0.45
N THR A 142 -8.35 -5.76 -1.62
CA THR A 142 -7.25 -4.77 -1.77
C THR A 142 -7.49 -3.52 -0.91
N ALA A 143 -8.72 -3.00 -0.90
CA ALA A 143 -9.06 -1.83 -0.08
C ALA A 143 -8.93 -2.10 1.43
N LYS A 144 -9.26 -3.32 1.89
CA LYS A 144 -9.03 -3.72 3.30
C LYS A 144 -7.57 -3.63 3.69
N LEU A 145 -6.66 -4.09 2.84
CA LEU A 145 -5.22 -4.01 3.10
C LEU A 145 -4.77 -2.56 3.26
N GLY A 146 -5.23 -1.66 2.37
CA GLY A 146 -4.94 -0.23 2.48
C GLY A 146 -5.53 0.40 3.74
N PHE A 147 -6.76 0.03 4.12
CA PHE A 147 -7.41 0.53 5.33
C PHE A 147 -6.73 0.07 6.62
N PHE A 148 -6.27 -1.18 6.66
CA PHE A 148 -5.50 -1.71 7.78
C PHE A 148 -4.11 -1.06 7.87
N ALA A 149 -3.43 -0.84 6.74
CA ALA A 149 -2.19 -0.10 6.71
C ALA A 149 -2.37 1.35 7.24
N LEU A 150 -3.47 2.01 6.87
CA LEU A 150 -3.83 3.33 7.39
C LEU A 150 -4.08 3.30 8.91
N ARG A 151 -4.68 2.22 9.43
CA ARG A 151 -4.88 2.04 10.87
C ARG A 151 -3.56 1.87 11.61
N ASN A 152 -2.65 1.08 11.06
CA ASN A 152 -1.33 0.87 11.62
C ASN A 152 -0.50 2.16 11.58
N LEU A 153 -0.59 2.94 10.49
CA LEU A 153 -0.02 4.27 10.37
C LEU A 153 -0.51 5.19 11.49
N ARG A 154 -1.83 5.22 11.75
CA ARG A 154 -2.38 6.04 12.84
C ARG A 154 -1.78 5.67 14.20
N ASN A 155 -1.65 4.37 14.48
CA ASN A 155 -1.05 3.90 15.72
C ASN A 155 0.43 4.32 15.82
N ALA A 156 1.19 4.22 14.74
CA ALA A 156 2.58 4.66 14.69
C ALA A 156 2.71 6.18 14.90
N VAL A 157 1.81 6.98 14.32
CA VAL A 157 1.74 8.44 14.54
C VAL A 157 1.42 8.79 16.00
N ASP A 158 0.56 8.02 16.66
CA ASP A 158 0.28 8.21 18.09
C ASP A 158 1.49 7.90 18.98
N GLN A 159 2.47 7.14 18.47
CA GLN A 159 3.70 6.75 19.15
C GLN A 159 4.96 7.47 18.63
N LEU A 160 4.78 8.61 17.92
CA LEU A 160 5.82 9.40 17.24
C LEU A 160 7.05 9.81 18.08
N ASN A 161 7.02 9.59 19.39
CA ASN A 161 8.10 9.90 20.31
C ASN A 161 9.33 8.95 20.14
N ASN A 162 9.18 7.79 19.49
CA ASN A 162 10.25 6.81 19.26
C ASN A 162 10.80 6.87 17.82
N VAL A 163 12.10 6.64 17.61
CA VAL A 163 12.70 6.52 16.26
C VAL A 163 12.08 5.37 15.45
N GLN A 164 11.79 4.24 16.11
CA GLN A 164 11.16 3.09 15.48
C GLN A 164 9.81 3.46 14.82
N SER A 165 9.02 4.30 15.48
CA SER A 165 7.72 4.77 14.97
C SER A 165 7.84 5.60 13.68
N LEU A 166 8.98 6.26 13.42
CA LEU A 166 9.18 7.01 12.18
C LEU A 166 9.31 6.07 10.97
N VAL A 167 10.11 5.01 11.12
CA VAL A 167 10.29 3.99 10.09
C VAL A 167 8.96 3.30 9.79
N GLU A 168 8.24 2.92 10.85
CA GLU A 168 6.91 2.32 10.72
C GLU A 168 5.93 3.26 10.00
N CYS A 169 5.93 4.56 10.32
CA CYS A 169 5.08 5.51 9.60
C CYS A 169 5.42 5.56 8.10
N GLU A 170 6.69 5.64 7.73
CA GLU A 170 7.11 5.67 6.32
C GLU A 170 6.70 4.39 5.56
N GLU A 171 6.87 3.22 6.17
CA GLU A 171 6.46 1.94 5.59
C GLU A 171 4.94 1.87 5.40
N GLN A 172 4.17 2.26 6.41
CA GLN A 172 2.71 2.24 6.31
C GLN A 172 2.18 3.27 5.31
N ILE A 173 2.80 4.45 5.18
CA ILE A 173 2.46 5.43 4.13
C ILE A 173 2.67 4.82 2.73
N LYS A 174 3.83 4.19 2.49
CA LYS A 174 4.11 3.53 1.21
C LYS A 174 3.08 2.44 0.91
N LEU A 175 2.71 1.66 1.92
CA LEU A 175 1.73 0.59 1.75
C LEU A 175 0.32 1.12 1.47
N VAL A 176 -0.12 2.17 2.16
CA VAL A 176 -1.40 2.85 1.89
C VAL A 176 -1.46 3.32 0.44
N ILE A 177 -0.39 3.97 -0.05
CA ILE A 177 -0.33 4.47 -1.43
C ILE A 177 -0.37 3.32 -2.43
N ARG A 178 0.46 2.28 -2.21
CA ARG A 178 0.49 1.09 -3.07
C ARG A 178 -0.89 0.46 -3.22
N MET A 179 -1.60 0.26 -2.11
CA MET A 179 -2.94 -0.33 -2.14
C MET A 179 -3.98 0.59 -2.80
N ALA A 180 -3.85 1.91 -2.63
CA ALA A 180 -4.72 2.87 -3.31
C ALA A 180 -4.48 2.90 -4.84
N ASP A 181 -3.23 2.78 -5.28
CA ASP A 181 -2.88 2.69 -6.70
C ASP A 181 -3.32 1.35 -7.31
N GLU A 182 -3.12 0.23 -6.62
CA GLU A 182 -3.60 -1.08 -7.06
C GLU A 182 -5.12 -1.09 -7.20
N LEU A 183 -5.84 -0.54 -6.21
CA LEU A 183 -7.30 -0.41 -6.25
C LEU A 183 -7.78 0.43 -7.44
N HIS A 184 -7.09 1.54 -7.73
CA HIS A 184 -7.41 2.38 -8.88
C HIS A 184 -7.07 1.69 -10.21
N GLY A 185 -5.94 0.97 -10.28
CA GLY A 185 -5.53 0.18 -11.45
C GLY A 185 -6.57 -0.88 -11.83
N GLN A 186 -7.10 -1.61 -10.83
CA GLN A 186 -8.16 -2.60 -11.04
C GLN A 186 -9.44 -2.00 -11.64
N ILE A 187 -9.77 -0.73 -11.34
CA ILE A 187 -10.89 -0.02 -12.01
C ILE A 187 -10.57 0.29 -13.46
N CYS A 188 -9.40 0.87 -13.73
CA CYS A 188 -9.00 1.25 -15.09
C CYS A 188 -8.99 0.03 -16.02
N GLU A 189 -8.45 -1.10 -15.57
CA GLU A 189 -8.49 -2.36 -16.31
C GLU A 189 -9.91 -2.84 -16.64
N THR A 190 -10.87 -2.60 -15.75
CA THR A 190 -12.24 -3.11 -15.93
C THR A 190 -13.06 -2.24 -16.88
N TYR A 191 -12.90 -0.91 -16.81
CA TYR A 191 -13.78 0.04 -17.48
C TYR A 191 -13.12 0.85 -18.62
N GLU A 192 -11.79 0.86 -18.75
CA GLU A 192 -11.09 1.50 -19.88
C GLU A 192 -10.76 0.52 -21.01
N VAL A 193 -10.72 -0.79 -20.74
CA VAL A 193 -10.54 -1.83 -21.76
C VAL A 193 -11.83 -2.08 -22.54
N THR A 194 -12.99 -1.86 -21.92
CA THR A 194 -14.32 -2.07 -22.50
C THR A 194 -14.78 -0.96 -23.45
N SER A 195 -13.97 0.10 -23.66
CA SER A 195 -14.27 1.18 -24.62
C SER A 195 -13.59 1.04 -25.98
N LYS A 196 -13.00 -0.14 -26.28
CA LYS A 196 -12.24 -0.39 -27.52
C LYS A 196 -12.87 -1.42 -28.46
N ASP A 197 -14.07 -1.91 -28.16
CA ASP A 197 -14.81 -2.88 -29.01
C ASP A 197 -16.05 -2.24 -29.65
#